data_AF-A0A935AUC9-F1
#
_entry.id   AF-A0A935AUC9-F1
#
_cell.length_a   1.000
_cell.length_b   1.000
_cell.length_c   1.000
_cell.angle_alpha   90.00
_cell.angle_beta   90.00
_cell.angle_gamma   90.00
#
_symmetry.space_group_name_H-M   'P 1'
#
loop_
_entity.id
_entity.type
_entity.pdbx_description
1 polymer ?
#
loop_
_entity_poly.entity_id
_entity_poly.type
_entity_poly.pdbx_seq_one_letter_code
_entity_poly.pdbx_strand_id
1 'polypeptide(L)'
;MKYIQTFILFYILIDLQSQSITFGPTTILFNLDAAHWALSQPMIPTTSSDGKHVDFYGLTGSTYKKHTYTAGSYPATSFMLFGDFNYITDVHDFDGDGKVDVLTDADIFRSKGNNVYERFSFGNISYEVEGSLDYDGDGRKDVLVTEDDFSSGLTSLYVFKNKGNFTFEKITLEQNKRNIRTATIADINGDKRDDIVTLTNSDNILFFNSWYIHHT
;
A
#
# COMPACT_ATOMS: atom_id res chain seq x y z
N MET A 1 1.17 -16.74 -30.94
CA MET A 1 0.50 -18.00 -30.57
C MET A 1 0.39 -18.03 -29.04
N LYS A 2 -0.82 -17.72 -28.52
CA LYS A 2 -1.36 -17.85 -27.15
C LYS A 2 -0.44 -17.62 -25.94
N TYR A 3 -0.44 -16.40 -25.40
CA TYR A 3 -0.55 -16.21 -23.96
C TYR A 3 -2.04 -16.02 -23.65
N ILE A 4 -2.69 -17.07 -23.17
CA ILE A 4 -3.99 -16.93 -22.50
C ILE A 4 -3.62 -16.63 -21.06
N GLN A 5 -3.50 -15.34 -20.70
CA GLN A 5 -3.74 -14.95 -19.32
C GLN A 5 -5.24 -15.15 -19.11
N THR A 6 -5.60 -16.27 -18.50
CA THR A 6 -6.94 -16.47 -17.97
C THR A 6 -7.12 -15.44 -16.87
N PHE A 7 -7.65 -14.28 -17.19
CA PHE A 7 -8.31 -13.44 -16.20
C PHE A 7 -9.47 -14.27 -15.68
N ILE A 8 -9.29 -14.93 -14.54
CA ILE A 8 -10.45 -15.36 -13.80
C ILE A 8 -11.02 -14.08 -13.21
N LEU A 9 -12.05 -13.56 -13.88
CA LEU A 9 -12.85 -12.43 -13.42
C LEU A 9 -13.62 -12.91 -12.18
N PHE A 10 -12.98 -12.83 -11.02
CA PHE A 10 -13.65 -13.12 -9.76
C PHE A 10 -14.36 -11.85 -9.30
N TYR A 11 -15.70 -11.88 -9.33
CA TYR A 11 -16.50 -10.88 -8.65
C TYR A 11 -16.34 -11.09 -7.14
N ILE A 12 -15.45 -10.31 -6.52
CA ILE A 12 -15.40 -10.18 -5.07
C ILE A 12 -16.62 -9.33 -4.68
N LEU A 13 -17.54 -9.91 -3.94
CA LEU A 13 -18.67 -9.19 -3.35
C LEU A 13 -18.40 -9.00 -1.86
N ILE A 14 -18.31 -7.74 -1.45
CA ILE A 14 -18.20 -7.33 -0.05
C ILE A 14 -19.63 -7.11 0.45
N ASP A 15 -20.11 -7.96 1.35
CA ASP A 15 -21.40 -7.78 2.01
C ASP A 15 -21.17 -7.13 3.38
N LEU A 16 -21.45 -5.84 3.44
CA LEU A 16 -21.30 -5.03 4.64
C LEU A 16 -22.35 -5.33 5.71
N GLN A 17 -23.51 -5.91 5.35
CA GLN A 17 -24.55 -6.28 6.32
C GLN A 17 -24.20 -7.58 7.03
N SER A 18 -23.72 -8.58 6.29
CA SER A 18 -23.30 -9.87 6.85
C SER A 18 -21.85 -9.88 7.34
N GLN A 19 -21.12 -8.78 7.17
CA GLN A 19 -19.71 -8.68 7.51
C GLN A 19 -18.90 -9.81 6.84
N SER A 20 -19.13 -10.06 5.55
CA SER A 20 -18.49 -11.17 4.85
C SER A 20 -17.96 -10.77 3.47
N ILE A 21 -16.86 -11.41 3.06
CA ILE A 21 -16.36 -11.34 1.69
C ILE A 21 -16.66 -12.67 1.01
N THR A 22 -17.31 -12.60 -0.15
CA THR A 22 -17.76 -13.79 -0.88
C THR A 22 -17.08 -13.91 -2.25
N PHE A 23 -16.86 -15.15 -2.66
CA PHE A 23 -16.39 -15.51 -4.00
C PHE A 23 -17.51 -16.26 -4.73
N GLY A 24 -18.01 -15.67 -5.82
CA GLY A 24 -19.19 -16.18 -6.51
C GLY A 24 -20.47 -16.05 -5.65
N PRO A 25 -21.57 -16.72 -6.02
CA PRO A 25 -22.89 -16.41 -5.46
C PRO A 25 -23.11 -16.86 -4.01
N THR A 26 -22.26 -17.71 -3.41
CA THR A 26 -22.61 -18.40 -2.15
C THR A 26 -21.45 -18.78 -1.22
N THR A 27 -20.17 -18.49 -1.54
CA THR A 27 -19.04 -18.95 -0.69
C THR A 27 -18.46 -17.81 0.13
N ILE A 28 -18.67 -17.84 1.44
CA ILE A 28 -18.00 -16.94 2.40
C ILE A 28 -16.54 -17.37 2.53
N LEU A 29 -15.60 -16.48 2.18
CA LEU A 29 -14.15 -16.71 2.34
C LEU A 29 -13.73 -16.61 3.80
N PHE A 30 -14.19 -15.54 4.45
CA PHE A 30 -14.05 -15.32 5.88
C PHE A 30 -15.14 -14.37 6.36
N ASN A 31 -15.52 -14.55 7.62
CA ASN A 31 -16.32 -13.57 8.34
C ASN A 31 -15.35 -12.49 8.84
N LEU A 32 -15.72 -11.24 8.64
CA LEU A 32 -15.11 -10.12 9.34
C LEU A 32 -15.53 -10.23 10.82
N ASP A 33 -14.64 -9.86 11.73
CA ASP A 33 -14.89 -9.94 13.17
C ASP A 33 -16.06 -9.02 13.58
N ALA A 34 -16.84 -9.38 14.59
CA ALA A 34 -17.90 -8.51 15.12
C ALA A 34 -17.35 -7.16 15.62
N ALA A 35 -16.06 -7.11 15.97
CA ALA A 35 -15.31 -5.89 16.29
C ALA A 35 -14.79 -5.11 15.06
N HIS A 36 -15.21 -5.47 13.84
CA HIS A 36 -14.91 -4.76 12.60
C HIS A 36 -15.80 -3.52 12.41
N TRP A 37 -15.95 -2.71 13.47
CA TRP A 37 -16.61 -1.41 13.43
C TRP A 37 -15.69 -0.32 12.84
N ALA A 38 -14.41 -0.62 12.64
CA ALA A 38 -13.48 0.18 11.85
C ALA A 38 -13.30 -0.46 10.47
N LEU A 39 -14.34 -0.41 9.63
CA LEU A 39 -14.18 -0.49 8.18
C LEU A 39 -13.44 0.77 7.72
N SER A 40 -12.13 0.84 7.92
CA SER A 40 -11.35 1.92 7.30
C SER A 40 -10.96 1.52 5.88
N GLN A 41 -10.74 0.22 5.60
CA GLN A 41 -10.29 -0.25 4.29
C GLN A 41 -10.65 -1.73 3.99
N PRO A 42 -10.93 -2.10 2.73
CA PRO A 42 -11.03 -3.50 2.31
C PRO A 42 -9.67 -4.20 2.45
N MET A 43 -9.67 -5.52 2.67
CA MET A 43 -8.42 -6.30 2.68
C MET A 43 -7.77 -6.30 1.29
N ILE A 44 -6.45 -6.14 1.22
CA ILE A 44 -5.66 -6.14 -0.01
C ILE A 44 -5.30 -7.59 -0.38
N PRO A 45 -5.71 -8.10 -1.56
CA PRO A 45 -5.37 -9.45 -2.00
C PRO A 45 -3.99 -9.48 -2.69
N THR A 46 -3.23 -10.54 -2.45
CA THR A 46 -2.04 -10.89 -3.23
C THR A 46 -2.10 -12.35 -3.64
N THR A 47 -1.54 -12.67 -4.80
CA THR A 47 -1.33 -14.06 -5.22
C THR A 47 0.06 -14.50 -4.82
N SER A 48 0.16 -15.65 -4.15
CA SER A 48 1.44 -16.31 -3.90
C SER A 48 2.26 -16.50 -5.17
N SER A 49 3.58 -16.45 -5.02
CA SER A 49 4.53 -16.63 -6.14
C SER A 49 4.41 -17.99 -6.83
N ASP A 50 3.93 -19.02 -6.11
CA ASP A 50 3.66 -20.34 -6.68
C ASP A 50 2.23 -20.49 -7.27
N GLY A 51 1.41 -19.44 -7.16
CA GLY A 51 0.04 -19.38 -7.67
C GLY A 51 -0.95 -20.31 -6.97
N LYS A 52 -0.57 -20.94 -5.86
CA LYS A 52 -1.41 -21.95 -5.18
C LYS A 52 -2.36 -21.35 -4.15
N HIS A 53 -2.05 -20.16 -3.65
CA HIS A 53 -2.87 -19.46 -2.68
C HIS A 53 -2.99 -17.96 -2.96
N VAL A 54 -4.06 -17.38 -2.43
CA VAL A 54 -4.31 -15.93 -2.37
C VAL A 54 -4.25 -15.51 -0.91
N ASP A 55 -3.40 -14.56 -0.58
CA ASP A 55 -3.36 -13.94 0.75
C ASP A 55 -4.17 -12.65 0.73
N PHE A 56 -4.93 -12.39 1.79
CA PHE A 56 -5.63 -11.14 2.02
C PHE A 56 -5.03 -10.47 3.26
N TYR A 57 -4.68 -9.20 3.13
CA TYR A 57 -4.03 -8.41 4.19
C TYR A 57 -4.94 -7.28 4.61
N GLY A 58 -5.12 -7.10 5.93
CA GLY A 58 -6.08 -6.11 6.42
C GLY A 58 -5.96 -5.85 7.90
N LEU A 59 -6.80 -4.93 8.37
CA LEU A 59 -7.06 -4.71 9.78
C LEU A 59 -8.37 -5.39 10.18
N THR A 60 -8.43 -5.86 11.42
CA THR A 60 -9.66 -6.36 12.03
C THR A 60 -9.68 -5.88 13.47
N GLY A 61 -10.54 -4.89 13.76
CA GLY A 61 -10.38 -4.06 14.94
C GLY A 61 -9.08 -3.25 14.85
N SER A 62 -8.26 -3.27 15.90
CA SER A 62 -6.92 -2.66 15.93
C SER A 62 -5.79 -3.64 15.57
N THR A 63 -6.13 -4.85 15.11
CA THR A 63 -5.15 -5.91 14.87
C THR A 63 -4.99 -6.16 13.38
N TYR A 64 -3.75 -6.12 12.91
CA TYR A 64 -3.39 -6.61 11.59
C TYR A 64 -3.74 -8.10 11.42
N LYS A 65 -4.21 -8.51 10.25
CA LYS A 65 -4.47 -9.91 9.93
C LYS A 65 -4.09 -10.24 8.50
N LYS A 66 -3.58 -11.46 8.32
CA LYS A 66 -3.48 -12.12 7.02
C LYS A 66 -4.45 -13.30 6.96
N HIS A 67 -5.16 -13.45 5.85
CA HIS A 67 -6.01 -14.60 5.59
C HIS A 67 -5.51 -15.30 4.34
N THR A 68 -5.18 -16.59 4.45
CA THR A 68 -4.65 -17.37 3.31
C THR A 68 -5.74 -18.26 2.75
N TYR A 69 -6.04 -18.10 1.47
CA TYR A 69 -6.96 -18.93 0.72
C TYR A 69 -6.20 -19.92 -0.16
N THR A 70 -6.43 -21.22 0.05
CA THR A 70 -5.98 -22.28 -0.87
C THR A 70 -7.21 -22.96 -1.45
N ALA A 71 -7.20 -23.32 -2.74
CA ALA A 71 -8.35 -23.98 -3.37
C ALA A 71 -8.84 -25.20 -2.54
N GLY A 72 -10.02 -25.08 -1.93
CA GLY A 72 -10.64 -26.12 -1.10
C GLY A 72 -10.26 -26.14 0.39
N SER A 73 -9.48 -25.17 0.90
CA SER A 73 -9.14 -25.04 2.31
C SER A 73 -9.09 -23.57 2.76
N TYR A 74 -9.67 -23.28 3.93
CA TYR A 74 -9.89 -21.91 4.44
C TYR A 74 -9.16 -21.61 5.77
N PRO A 75 -7.85 -21.91 5.93
CA PRO A 75 -7.16 -21.61 7.17
C PRO A 75 -6.83 -20.11 7.27
N ALA A 76 -7.47 -19.41 8.22
CA ALA A 76 -7.06 -18.08 8.62
C ALA A 76 -5.89 -18.16 9.60
N THR A 77 -4.79 -17.43 9.36
CA THR A 77 -3.69 -17.30 10.32
C THR A 77 -3.45 -15.82 10.64
N SER A 78 -3.90 -15.39 11.81
CA SER A 78 -3.71 -14.01 12.26
C SER A 78 -2.40 -13.83 13.01
N PHE A 79 -1.80 -12.65 12.89
CA PHE A 79 -0.62 -12.23 13.66
C PHE A 79 -0.74 -10.73 13.95
N MET A 80 -0.22 -10.27 15.07
CA MET A 80 -0.27 -8.85 15.41
C MET A 80 0.98 -8.13 14.90
N LEU A 81 0.78 -7.02 14.19
CA LEU A 81 1.81 -6.00 13.98
C LEU A 81 1.72 -4.98 15.13
N PHE A 82 2.86 -4.55 15.67
CA PHE A 82 2.92 -3.58 16.76
C PHE A 82 3.34 -2.20 16.23
N GLY A 83 2.56 -1.17 16.54
CA GLY A 83 2.83 0.22 16.15
C GLY A 83 1.57 1.08 16.20
N ASP A 84 1.74 2.39 16.01
CA ASP A 84 0.65 3.37 15.90
C ASP A 84 0.44 3.69 14.42
N PHE A 85 -0.50 2.99 13.78
CA PHE A 85 -0.86 3.16 12.36
C PHE A 85 -2.34 2.83 12.21
N ASN A 86 -3.02 3.45 11.25
CA ASN A 86 -4.47 3.37 11.09
C ASN A 86 -4.90 2.46 9.94
N TYR A 87 -4.02 2.24 8.96
CA TYR A 87 -4.38 1.51 7.75
C TYR A 87 -3.18 0.92 6.98
N ILE A 88 -3.46 0.08 5.99
CA ILE A 88 -2.45 -0.52 5.09
C ILE A 88 -2.55 0.22 3.77
N THR A 89 -1.45 0.83 3.35
CA THR A 89 -1.43 1.57 2.09
C THR A 89 -1.10 0.66 0.92
N ASP A 90 -0.23 -0.34 1.14
CA ASP A 90 0.15 -1.31 0.10
C ASP A 90 0.73 -2.62 0.69
N VAL A 91 0.81 -3.66 -0.13
CA VAL A 91 1.52 -4.91 0.16
C VAL A 91 2.39 -5.31 -1.03
N HIS A 92 3.70 -5.41 -0.81
CA HIS A 92 4.68 -5.68 -1.86
C HIS A 92 5.94 -6.33 -1.30
N ASP A 93 6.76 -6.92 -2.15
CA ASP A 93 8.11 -7.39 -1.79
C ASP A 93 9.08 -6.21 -1.86
N PHE A 94 9.27 -5.49 -0.75
CA PHE A 94 10.07 -4.27 -0.72
C PHE A 94 11.57 -4.55 -0.62
N ASP A 95 12.00 -5.75 -0.21
CA ASP A 95 13.42 -6.11 -0.15
C ASP A 95 13.89 -7.13 -1.20
N GLY A 96 12.96 -7.66 -2.00
CA GLY A 96 13.24 -8.56 -3.12
C GLY A 96 13.50 -10.01 -2.68
N ASP A 97 13.07 -10.40 -1.48
CA ASP A 97 13.29 -11.74 -0.94
C ASP A 97 12.21 -12.77 -1.32
N GLY A 98 11.20 -12.33 -2.09
CA GLY A 98 10.07 -13.13 -2.56
C GLY A 98 8.94 -13.25 -1.55
N LYS A 99 9.01 -12.57 -0.41
CA LYS A 99 7.93 -12.50 0.58
C LYS A 99 7.21 -11.17 0.47
N VAL A 100 5.92 -11.19 0.79
CA VAL A 100 5.10 -9.98 0.81
C VAL A 100 5.33 -9.27 2.13
N ASP A 101 5.83 -8.04 2.03
CA ASP A 101 5.90 -7.05 3.11
C ASP A 101 4.66 -6.16 3.10
N VAL A 102 4.52 -5.36 4.15
CA VAL A 102 3.32 -4.56 4.41
C VAL A 102 3.74 -3.11 4.59
N LEU A 103 3.14 -2.22 3.82
CA LEU A 103 3.27 -0.77 3.98
C LEU A 103 2.03 -0.23 4.70
N THR A 104 2.21 0.46 5.82
CA THR A 104 1.13 1.16 6.53
C THR A 104 1.17 2.66 6.23
N ASP A 105 0.27 3.44 6.84
CA ASP A 105 0.31 4.91 6.84
C ASP A 105 1.53 5.51 7.55
N ALA A 106 2.39 4.68 8.16
CA ALA A 106 3.53 5.14 8.95
C ALA A 106 4.85 4.41 8.64
N ASP A 107 4.84 3.09 8.42
CA ASP A 107 6.05 2.27 8.39
C ASP A 107 5.95 1.09 7.41
N ILE A 108 7.07 0.42 7.17
CA ILE A 108 7.10 -0.87 6.47
C ILE A 108 7.32 -1.99 7.48
N PHE A 109 6.54 -3.06 7.38
CA PHE A 109 6.76 -4.31 8.09
C PHE A 109 7.27 -5.37 7.12
N ARG A 110 8.57 -5.66 7.21
CA ARG A 110 9.23 -6.69 6.43
C ARG A 110 8.89 -8.08 6.92
N SER A 111 8.49 -8.98 6.04
CA SER A 111 8.25 -10.38 6.33
C SER A 111 9.56 -11.16 6.50
N LYS A 112 9.73 -11.80 7.65
CA LYS A 112 10.76 -12.82 7.88
C LYS A 112 10.26 -14.24 7.58
N GLY A 113 9.01 -14.37 7.15
CA GLY A 113 8.31 -15.65 6.99
C GLY A 113 7.71 -16.14 8.31
N ASN A 114 6.87 -17.19 8.23
CA ASN A 114 6.17 -17.78 9.38
C ASN A 114 5.42 -16.74 10.25
N ASN A 115 4.84 -15.73 9.61
CA ASN A 115 4.14 -14.60 10.26
C ASN A 115 5.00 -13.77 11.23
N VAL A 116 6.32 -13.81 11.07
CA VAL A 116 7.24 -12.92 11.78
C VAL A 116 7.54 -11.71 10.91
N TYR A 117 7.39 -10.51 11.48
CA TYR A 117 7.66 -9.25 10.78
C TYR A 117 8.65 -8.38 11.54
N GLU A 118 9.49 -7.66 10.80
CA GLU A 118 10.43 -6.68 11.30
C GLU A 118 10.00 -5.28 10.85
N ARG A 119 9.84 -4.35 11.78
CA ARG A 119 9.45 -2.97 11.50
C ARG A 119 10.64 -2.17 11.00
N PHE A 120 10.50 -1.53 9.84
CA PHE A 120 11.34 -0.45 9.37
C PHE A 120 10.58 0.86 9.50
N SER A 121 11.14 1.77 10.28
CA SER A 121 10.53 3.08 10.48
C SER A 121 11.27 4.16 9.73
N PHE A 122 10.50 5.04 9.09
CA PHE A 122 11.03 6.25 8.45
C PHE A 122 11.53 7.29 9.48
N GLY A 123 11.22 7.09 10.76
CA GLY A 123 11.89 7.76 11.88
C GLY A 123 11.37 9.15 12.26
N ASN A 124 10.26 9.61 11.68
CA ASN A 124 9.62 10.88 12.02
C ASN A 124 8.11 10.69 12.20
N ILE A 125 7.57 11.20 13.31
CA ILE A 125 6.15 11.08 13.67
C ILE A 125 5.23 11.99 12.83
N SER A 126 5.80 12.99 12.15
CA SER A 126 5.07 13.88 11.24
C SER A 126 4.94 13.30 9.83
N TYR A 127 5.51 12.13 9.57
CA TYR A 127 5.38 11.48 8.27
C TYR A 127 4.04 10.77 8.13
N GLU A 128 3.38 10.97 6.99
CA GLU A 128 2.23 10.21 6.54
C GLU A 128 2.58 9.56 5.19
N VAL A 129 2.40 8.24 5.10
CA VAL A 129 2.65 7.48 3.87
C VAL A 129 1.46 7.62 2.95
N GLU A 130 1.71 8.15 1.75
CA GLU A 130 0.70 8.40 0.73
C GLU A 130 0.52 7.18 -0.20
N GLY A 131 1.57 6.37 -0.37
CA GLY A 131 1.54 5.21 -1.27
C GLY A 131 2.93 4.69 -1.62
N SER A 132 2.95 3.57 -2.36
CA SER A 132 4.15 3.05 -3.00
C SER A 132 4.16 3.37 -4.49
N LEU A 133 5.34 3.47 -5.09
CA LEU A 133 5.54 3.83 -6.49
C LEU A 133 6.88 3.32 -7.02
N ASP A 134 7.04 3.15 -8.32
CA ASP A 134 8.36 2.99 -8.97
C ASP A 134 8.81 4.35 -9.50
N TYR A 135 9.49 5.15 -8.67
CA TYR A 135 9.78 6.56 -8.98
C TYR A 135 10.84 6.71 -10.07
N ASP A 136 11.77 5.77 -10.23
CA ASP A 136 12.86 5.87 -11.19
C ASP A 136 12.88 4.79 -12.28
N GLY A 137 11.91 3.86 -12.26
CA GLY A 137 11.74 2.81 -13.27
C GLY A 137 12.71 1.65 -13.08
N ASP A 138 13.25 1.48 -11.88
CA ASP A 138 14.18 0.41 -11.57
C ASP A 138 13.48 -0.91 -11.17
N GLY A 139 12.15 -0.88 -11.07
CA GLY A 139 11.30 -2.02 -10.74
C GLY A 139 11.16 -2.28 -9.24
N ARG A 140 11.80 -1.49 -8.38
CA ARG A 140 11.63 -1.57 -6.92
C ARG A 140 10.59 -0.55 -6.48
N LYS A 141 9.75 -0.95 -5.52
CA LYS A 141 8.80 -0.03 -4.91
C LYS A 141 9.51 0.91 -3.93
N ASP A 142 9.42 2.19 -4.24
CA ASP A 142 9.70 3.34 -3.41
C ASP A 142 8.45 3.72 -2.60
N VAL A 143 8.60 4.67 -1.67
CA VAL A 143 7.48 5.14 -0.82
C VAL A 143 7.35 6.65 -0.90
N LEU A 144 6.16 7.14 -1.23
CA LEU A 144 5.81 8.56 -1.20
C LEU A 144 5.32 8.94 0.20
N VAL A 145 5.87 10.00 0.75
CA VAL A 145 5.61 10.46 2.13
C VAL A 145 5.39 11.96 2.15
N THR A 146 4.34 12.40 2.84
CA THR A 146 4.16 13.79 3.25
C THR A 146 4.71 14.00 4.66
N GLU A 147 5.21 15.19 4.94
CA GLU A 147 5.61 15.62 6.28
C GLU A 147 4.86 16.90 6.64
N ASP A 148 3.99 16.81 7.64
CA ASP A 148 3.28 17.97 8.17
C ASP A 148 4.06 18.62 9.32
N ASP A 149 4.47 19.87 9.10
CA ASP A 149 4.94 20.75 10.16
C ASP A 149 3.73 21.41 10.82
N PHE A 150 3.26 20.80 11.91
CA PHE A 150 2.12 21.27 12.70
C PHE A 150 2.30 22.70 13.26
N SER A 151 3.53 23.20 13.37
CA SER A 151 3.79 24.55 13.89
C SER A 151 3.56 25.64 12.84
N SER A 152 3.95 25.37 11.60
CA SER A 152 3.80 26.33 10.48
C SER A 152 2.56 26.07 9.62
N GLY A 153 1.94 24.89 9.75
CA GLY A 153 0.86 24.43 8.88
C GLY A 153 1.33 24.19 7.44
N LEU A 154 2.62 23.89 7.27
CA LEU A 154 3.23 23.60 5.98
C LEU A 154 3.48 22.10 5.86
N THR A 155 3.36 21.61 4.63
CA THR A 155 3.59 20.22 4.25
C THR A 155 4.78 20.17 3.28
N SER A 156 5.65 19.19 3.46
CA SER A 156 6.69 18.82 2.49
C SER A 156 6.42 17.44 1.90
N LEU A 157 6.91 17.17 0.69
CA LEU A 157 6.72 15.93 -0.03
C LEU A 157 8.06 15.27 -0.33
N TYR A 158 8.18 13.99 0.01
CA TYR A 158 9.39 13.21 -0.15
C TYR A 158 9.12 11.86 -0.81
N VAL A 159 10.12 11.35 -1.51
CA VAL A 159 10.19 9.94 -1.89
C VAL A 159 11.30 9.28 -1.07
N PHE A 160 10.97 8.23 -0.35
CA PHE A 160 11.95 7.29 0.18
C PHE A 160 12.26 6.28 -0.93
N LYS A 161 13.33 6.57 -1.66
CA LYS A 161 13.80 5.74 -2.76
C LYS A 161 14.46 4.47 -2.25
N ASN A 162 13.95 3.33 -2.65
CA ASN A 162 14.46 2.01 -2.32
C ASN A 162 15.75 1.73 -3.10
N LYS A 163 16.85 1.59 -2.38
CA LYS A 163 18.18 1.29 -2.96
C LYS A 163 18.43 -0.21 -3.07
N GLY A 164 17.45 -1.04 -2.68
CA GLY A 164 17.59 -2.48 -2.48
C GLY A 164 18.12 -2.82 -1.09
N ASN A 165 18.08 -4.12 -0.76
CA ASN A 165 18.46 -4.64 0.56
C ASN A 165 17.76 -3.91 1.73
N PHE A 166 16.54 -3.44 1.50
CA PHE A 166 15.74 -2.71 2.48
C PHE A 166 16.40 -1.42 3.01
N THR A 167 17.13 -0.72 2.13
CA THR A 167 17.72 0.59 2.42
C THR A 167 17.03 1.68 1.61
N PHE A 168 16.74 2.81 2.24
CA PHE A 168 15.98 3.89 1.63
C PHE A 168 16.74 5.23 1.67
N GLU A 169 16.71 5.94 0.56
CA GLU A 169 17.27 7.28 0.39
C GLU A 169 16.13 8.30 0.35
N LYS A 170 16.12 9.26 1.28
CA LYS A 170 15.12 10.34 1.28
C LYS A 170 15.44 11.37 0.19
N ILE A 171 14.55 11.50 -0.78
CA ILE A 171 14.58 12.49 -1.85
C ILE A 171 13.50 13.52 -1.58
N THR A 172 13.88 14.80 -1.63
CA THR A 172 12.94 15.92 -1.53
C THR A 172 12.35 16.22 -2.90
N LEU A 173 11.01 16.16 -3.01
CA LEU A 173 10.28 16.58 -4.20
C LEU A 173 9.81 18.03 -4.08
N GLU A 174 9.24 18.40 -2.93
CA GLU A 174 8.70 19.73 -2.68
C GLU A 174 8.75 20.05 -1.19
N GLN A 175 8.88 21.32 -0.82
CA GLN A 175 8.97 21.74 0.58
C GLN A 175 8.12 22.96 0.87
N ASN A 176 7.64 23.02 2.12
CA ASN A 176 7.06 24.24 2.69
C ASN A 176 5.84 24.78 1.91
N LYS A 177 4.98 23.89 1.41
CA LYS A 177 3.72 24.27 0.74
C LYS A 177 2.54 24.07 1.68
N ARG A 178 1.43 24.76 1.42
CA ARG A 178 0.20 24.58 2.22
C ARG A 178 -0.61 23.41 1.69
N ASN A 179 -0.88 22.44 2.56
CA ASN A 179 -1.76 21.29 2.32
C ASN A 179 -1.44 20.57 1.01
N ILE A 180 -0.26 19.96 0.91
CA ILE A 180 -0.02 19.03 -0.18
C ILE A 180 -0.94 17.82 0.02
N ARG A 181 -1.66 17.44 -1.03
CA ARG A 181 -2.49 16.22 -1.05
C ARG A 181 -2.19 15.44 -2.31
N THR A 182 -1.86 14.17 -2.17
CA THR A 182 -1.63 13.28 -3.31
C THR A 182 -2.97 12.94 -3.94
N ALA A 183 -3.11 13.24 -5.23
CA ALA A 183 -4.32 12.91 -5.98
C ALA A 183 -4.19 11.53 -6.64
N THR A 184 -3.03 11.22 -7.22
CA THR A 184 -2.77 9.92 -7.83
C THR A 184 -1.27 9.63 -7.98
N ILE A 185 -0.96 8.34 -8.05
CA ILE A 185 0.34 7.76 -8.35
C ILE A 185 0.11 6.71 -9.45
N ALA A 186 0.70 6.90 -10.62
CA ALA A 186 0.66 5.93 -11.72
C ALA A 186 1.61 6.36 -12.85
N ASP A 187 2.09 5.42 -13.66
CA ASP A 187 2.68 5.74 -14.96
C ASP A 187 1.61 6.29 -15.92
N ILE A 188 1.46 7.62 -15.96
CA ILE A 188 0.46 8.33 -16.77
C ILE A 188 1.00 8.59 -18.18
N ASN A 189 2.32 8.72 -18.30
CA ASN A 189 2.98 9.11 -19.54
C ASN A 189 3.56 7.93 -20.36
N GLY A 190 3.59 6.72 -19.80
CA GLY A 190 4.03 5.49 -20.44
C GLY A 190 5.55 5.26 -20.44
N ASP A 191 6.32 5.98 -19.63
CA ASP A 191 7.78 5.85 -19.56
C ASP A 191 8.26 4.79 -18.57
N LYS A 192 7.34 4.05 -17.94
CA LYS A 192 7.57 3.03 -16.93
C LYS A 192 8.10 3.55 -15.61
N ARG A 193 7.92 4.84 -15.34
CA ARG A 193 8.13 5.45 -14.03
C ARG A 193 6.79 5.98 -13.55
N ASP A 194 6.45 5.69 -12.32
CA ASP A 194 5.20 6.20 -11.75
C ASP A 194 5.30 7.73 -11.61
N ASP A 195 4.34 8.43 -12.22
CA ASP A 195 4.13 9.86 -12.07
C ASP A 195 3.36 10.13 -10.76
N ILE A 196 3.65 11.28 -10.14
CA ILE A 196 2.91 11.75 -8.95
C ILE A 196 2.16 13.03 -9.31
N VAL A 197 0.87 13.04 -9.03
CA VAL A 197 0.02 14.23 -9.19
C VAL A 197 -0.45 14.68 -7.82
N THR A 198 -0.12 15.93 -7.44
CA THR A 198 -0.56 16.50 -6.16
C THR A 198 -1.32 17.80 -6.32
N LEU A 199 -2.15 18.11 -5.33
CA LEU A 199 -2.90 19.34 -5.18
C LEU A 199 -2.35 20.15 -4.00
N THR A 200 -2.43 21.47 -4.11
CA THR A 200 -2.09 22.41 -3.03
C THR A 200 -3.24 23.40 -2.82
N ASN A 201 -3.36 24.00 -1.63
CA ASN A 201 -4.35 25.06 -1.38
C ASN A 201 -4.19 26.31 -2.27
N SER A 202 -3.06 26.44 -2.96
CA SER A 202 -2.82 27.50 -3.95
C SER A 202 -3.43 27.20 -5.33
N ASP A 203 -4.34 26.22 -5.43
CA ASP A 203 -4.97 25.74 -6.67
C ASP A 203 -3.96 25.26 -7.73
N ASN A 204 -2.73 24.94 -7.33
CA ASN A 204 -1.69 24.44 -8.23
C ASN A 204 -1.68 22.92 -8.25
N ILE A 205 -1.61 22.34 -9.45
CA ILE A 205 -1.31 20.93 -9.69
C ILE A 205 0.20 20.80 -9.89
N LEU A 206 0.84 19.93 -9.12
CA LEU A 206 2.25 19.58 -9.30
C LEU A 206 2.34 18.20 -9.94
N PHE A 207 3.22 18.08 -10.94
CA PHE A 207 3.57 16.82 -11.58
C PHE A 207 5.03 16.51 -11.28
N PHE A 208 5.30 15.31 -10.80
CA PHE A 208 6.65 14.77 -10.65
C PHE A 208 6.82 13.58 -11.58
N ASN A 209 8.05 13.36 -12.06
CA ASN A 209 8.45 12.37 -13.07
C ASN A 209 7.87 12.52 -14.48
N SER A 210 6.88 13.37 -14.68
CA SER A 210 6.35 13.67 -16.02
C SER A 210 7.14 14.78 -16.73
N TRP A 211 7.26 14.68 -18.05
CA TRP A 211 7.76 15.78 -18.91
C TRP A 211 6.80 16.99 -18.98
N TYR A 212 5.65 16.92 -18.29
CA TYR A 212 4.68 18.01 -18.21
C TYR A 212 5.15 19.08 -17.22
N ILE A 213 6.02 19.98 -17.69
CA ILE A 213 6.34 21.23 -17.00
C ILE A 213 5.07 22.09 -16.96
N HIS A 214 4.53 22.38 -15.76
CA HIS A 214 3.55 23.43 -15.62
C HIS A 214 4.25 24.79 -15.80
N HIS A 215 3.91 25.48 -16.89
CA HIS A 215 3.97 26.93 -16.96
C HIS A 215 2.71 27.46 -16.28
N THR A 216 2.87 28.25 -15.22
CA THR A 216 1.95 29.31 -14.81
C THR A 216 2.78 30.44 -14.21
#